data_AF-A0A7C2TU21-F1
#
_entry.id   AF-A0A7C2TU21-F1
#
_cell.length_a   1.000
_cell.length_b   1.000
_cell.length_c   1.000
_cell.angle_alpha   90.00
_cell.angle_beta   90.00
_cell.angle_gamma   90.00
#
_symmetry.space_group_name_H-M   'P 1'
#
loop_
_entity.id
_entity.type
_entity.pdbx_description
1 polymer ?
#
loop_
_entity_poly.entity_id
_entity_poly.type
_entity_poly.pdbx_seq_one_letter_code
_entity_poly.pdbx_strand_id
1 'polypeptide(L)'
;MILPYLAEGFEAPTPAVKVQLVNPETKVKEAGIARIDYGADITVIPFTIMEKLKLSVAGSTYTSGYDDPGKTHLLFTCTLQLRSLRFSNIDVIAASTPHILIGLDILNTMHICMDGKKKQFEIIEKRKRKRR
;
A
#
# COMPACT_ATOMS: atom_id res chain seq x y z
N MET A 1 4.50 -3.97 -16.41
CA MET A 1 3.29 -3.14 -16.53
C MET A 1 3.64 -1.71 -16.19
N ILE A 2 3.53 -0.80 -17.16
CA ILE A 2 3.91 0.62 -17.01
C ILE A 2 2.73 1.43 -16.47
N LEU A 3 3.01 2.33 -15.53
CA LEU A 3 2.09 3.20 -14.82
C LEU A 3 2.65 4.64 -14.81
N PRO A 4 1.84 5.67 -15.09
CA PRO A 4 2.26 7.06 -14.90
C PRO A 4 2.46 7.35 -13.41
N TYR A 5 3.29 8.35 -13.08
CA TYR A 5 3.43 8.81 -11.69
C TYR A 5 2.14 9.44 -11.14
N LEU A 6 1.22 9.85 -12.02
CA LEU A 6 -0.01 10.54 -11.67
C LEU A 6 -1.19 9.57 -11.69
N ALA A 7 -1.94 9.53 -10.59
CA ALA A 7 -3.35 9.17 -10.68
C ALA A 7 -4.10 10.36 -11.32
N GLU A 8 -5.09 10.11 -12.18
CA GLU A 8 -5.85 11.19 -12.85
C GLU A 8 -6.27 12.29 -11.85
N GLY A 9 -5.83 13.53 -12.10
CA GLY A 9 -6.13 14.70 -11.25
C GLY A 9 -5.25 14.88 -10.02
N PHE A 10 -4.14 14.14 -9.86
CA PHE A 10 -3.28 14.17 -8.67
C PHE A 10 -1.80 14.38 -9.02
N GLU A 11 -1.26 15.59 -8.76
CA GLU A 11 0.18 15.87 -8.84
C GLU A 11 0.88 15.46 -7.54
N ALA A 12 1.47 14.26 -7.53
CA ALA A 12 2.25 13.76 -6.41
C ALA A 12 3.75 13.93 -6.68
N PRO A 13 4.56 14.29 -5.67
CA PRO A 13 6.03 14.28 -5.79
C PRO A 13 6.61 12.86 -5.91
N THR A 14 5.79 11.82 -5.68
CA THR A 14 6.16 10.40 -5.74
C THR A 14 5.13 9.63 -6.58
N PRO A 15 5.51 8.51 -7.22
CA PRO A 15 4.57 7.71 -8.00
C PRO A 15 3.33 7.32 -7.20
N ALA A 16 2.14 7.54 -7.78
CA ALA A 16 0.87 7.24 -7.17
C ALA A 16 -0.01 6.36 -8.07
N VAL A 17 -0.76 5.44 -7.47
CA VAL A 17 -1.64 4.49 -8.16
C VAL A 17 -2.99 4.36 -7.48
N LYS A 18 -4.03 4.12 -8.29
CA LYS A 18 -5.34 3.68 -7.78
C LYS A 18 -5.23 2.23 -7.30
N VAL A 19 -5.61 1.97 -6.06
CA VAL A 19 -5.71 0.63 -5.46
C VAL A 19 -7.11 0.41 -4.89
N GLN A 20 -7.46 -0.85 -4.68
CA GLN A 20 -8.65 -1.25 -3.94
C GLN A 20 -8.22 -2.06 -2.72
N LEU A 21 -8.64 -1.62 -1.54
CA LEU A 21 -8.53 -2.39 -0.31
C LEU A 21 -9.83 -3.16 -0.09
N VAL A 22 -9.71 -4.39 0.39
CA VAL A 22 -10.84 -5.30 0.61
C VAL A 22 -10.72 -5.89 2.00
N ASN A 23 -11.81 -5.82 2.77
CA ASN A 23 -11.91 -6.58 4.01
C ASN A 23 -11.98 -8.08 3.68
N PRO A 24 -11.04 -8.91 4.17
CA PRO A 24 -10.94 -10.31 3.79
C PRO A 24 -12.12 -11.14 4.30
N GLU A 25 -12.81 -10.70 5.35
CA GLU A 25 -13.95 -11.38 5.95
C GLU A 25 -15.25 -10.94 5.29
N THR A 26 -15.54 -9.64 5.32
CA THR A 26 -16.83 -9.08 4.88
C THR A 26 -16.92 -8.79 3.38
N LYS A 27 -15.77 -8.81 2.68
CA LYS A 27 -15.62 -8.45 1.26
C LYS A 27 -15.99 -7.01 0.92
N VAL A 28 -16.22 -6.14 1.92
CA VAL A 28 -16.37 -4.69 1.72
C VAL A 28 -15.11 -4.14 1.05
N LYS A 29 -15.29 -3.20 0.13
CA LYS A 29 -14.24 -2.68 -0.73
C LYS A 29 -14.19 -1.17 -0.65
N GLU A 30 -12.99 -0.63 -0.58
CA GLU A 30 -12.74 0.81 -0.62
C GLU A 30 -11.59 1.10 -1.58
N ALA A 31 -11.80 2.07 -2.46
CA ALA A 31 -10.78 2.52 -3.39
C ALA A 31 -9.99 3.67 -2.77
N GLY A 32 -8.70 3.75 -3.11
CA GLY A 32 -7.84 4.84 -2.64
C GLY A 32 -6.70 5.12 -3.60
N ILE A 33 -6.12 6.30 -3.46
CA ILE A 33 -4.84 6.63 -4.07
C ILE A 33 -3.74 6.17 -3.12
N ALA A 34 -2.84 5.36 -3.65
CA ALA A 34 -1.68 4.84 -2.94
C ALA A 34 -0.40 5.44 -3.51
N ARG A 35 0.46 5.96 -2.63
CA ARG A 35 1.82 6.39 -2.96
C ARG A 35 2.79 5.25 -2.74
N ILE A 36 3.74 5.10 -3.65
CA ILE A 36 4.86 4.19 -3.47
C ILE A 36 5.85 4.85 -2.50
N ASP A 37 6.06 4.25 -1.33
CA ASP A 37 6.86 4.83 -0.26
C ASP A 37 7.92 3.85 0.23
N TYR A 38 9.14 4.01 -0.27
CA TYR A 38 10.30 3.22 0.17
C TYR A 38 10.81 3.63 1.57
N GLY A 39 10.31 4.73 2.14
CA GLY A 39 10.63 5.16 3.50
C GLY A 39 9.72 4.55 4.56
N ALA A 40 8.68 3.82 4.17
CA ALA A 40 7.76 3.15 5.08
C ALA A 40 8.04 1.65 5.13
N ASP A 41 8.34 1.11 6.32
CA ASP A 41 8.56 -0.33 6.50
C ASP A 41 7.26 -1.15 6.33
N ILE A 42 6.14 -0.57 6.75
CA ILE A 42 4.79 -1.17 6.71
C ILE A 42 3.83 -0.30 5.92
N THR A 43 2.88 -0.92 5.23
CA THR A 43 1.83 -0.22 4.50
C THR A 43 0.89 0.51 5.45
N VAL A 44 0.60 1.77 5.13
CA VAL A 44 -0.23 2.68 5.93
C VAL A 44 -1.51 3.01 5.18
N ILE A 45 -2.65 2.94 5.86
CA ILE A 45 -3.95 3.33 5.30
C ILE A 45 -4.55 4.52 6.07
N PRO A 46 -5.35 5.37 5.42
CA PRO A 46 -6.12 6.40 6.11
C PRO A 46 -7.10 5.80 7.13
N PHE A 47 -7.26 6.44 8.29
CA PHE A 47 -8.30 6.07 9.27
C PHE A 47 -9.70 5.98 8.63
N THR A 48 -10.02 6.91 7.74
CA THR A 48 -11.31 6.94 7.02
C THR A 48 -11.54 5.69 6.17
N ILE A 49 -10.49 5.09 5.59
CA ILE A 49 -10.62 3.85 4.83
C ILE A 49 -10.74 2.65 5.77
N MET A 50 -9.93 2.63 6.85
CA MET A 50 -10.01 1.58 7.88
C MET A 50 -11.43 1.48 8.47
N GLU A 51 -12.03 2.61 8.83
CA GLU A 51 -13.37 2.70 9.41
C GLU A 51 -14.46 2.20 8.44
N LYS A 52 -14.41 2.63 7.17
CA LYS A 52 -15.35 2.18 6.13
C LYS A 52 -15.26 0.68 5.88
N LEU A 53 -14.05 0.14 5.87
CA LEU A 53 -13.80 -1.29 5.70
C LEU A 53 -14.17 -2.11 6.94
N LYS A 54 -14.30 -1.48 8.12
CA LYS A 54 -14.52 -2.14 9.42
C LYS A 54 -13.52 -3.27 9.63
N LEU A 55 -12.22 -2.98 9.48
CA LEU A 55 -11.18 -3.99 9.58
C LEU A 55 -11.04 -4.49 11.03
N SER A 56 -10.85 -5.80 11.17
CA SER A 56 -10.55 -6.44 12.46
C SER A 56 -9.11 -6.17 12.87
N VAL A 57 -8.89 -5.98 14.18
CA VAL A 57 -7.56 -5.87 14.75
C VAL A 57 -6.87 -7.24 14.71
N ALA A 58 -5.69 -7.28 14.13
CA ALA A 58 -4.86 -8.48 13.99
C ALA A 58 -3.74 -8.54 15.04
N GLY A 59 -3.38 -7.39 15.62
CA GLY A 59 -2.32 -7.29 16.63
C GLY A 59 -1.88 -5.85 16.86
N SER A 60 -0.63 -5.68 17.27
CA SER A 60 0.00 -4.37 17.39
C SER A 60 1.47 -4.44 16.99
N THR A 61 2.03 -3.29 16.63
CA THR A 61 3.44 -3.12 16.30
C THR A 61 3.94 -1.77 16.80
N TYR A 62 5.24 -1.65 17.06
CA TYR A 62 5.87 -0.39 17.38
C TYR A 62 6.46 0.22 16.11
N THR A 63 6.09 1.46 15.80
CA THR A 63 6.65 2.19 14.65
C THR A 63 7.14 3.55 15.07
N SER A 64 8.26 3.98 14.51
CA SER A 64 8.81 5.33 14.63
C SER A 64 8.82 6.04 13.28
N GLY A 65 8.81 7.37 13.33
CA GLY A 65 8.96 8.23 12.16
C GLY A 65 10.26 9.01 12.24
N TYR A 66 10.53 9.81 11.21
CA TYR A 66 11.73 10.66 11.15
C TYR A 66 11.81 11.65 12.34
N ASP A 67 10.66 12.24 12.74
CA ASP A 67 10.56 13.19 13.86
C ASP A 67 9.69 12.67 15.03
N ASP A 68 9.26 11.41 15.02
CA ASP A 68 8.38 10.84 16.05
C ASP A 68 9.19 9.81 16.89
N PRO A 69 9.31 9.96 18.23
CA PRO A 69 10.00 9.02 19.10
C PRO A 69 9.39 7.61 19.12
N GLY A 70 8.33 7.39 18.36
CA GLY A 70 7.77 6.09 18.06
C GLY A 70 6.71 5.69 19.06
N LYS A 71 5.69 5.00 18.55
CA LYS A 71 4.53 4.60 19.33
C LYS A 71 3.99 3.27 18.85
N THR A 72 3.20 2.64 19.71
CA THR A 72 2.50 1.40 19.37
C THR A 72 1.27 1.71 18.53
N HIS A 73 1.16 1.05 17.38
CA HIS A 73 0.01 1.08 16.49
C HIS A 73 -0.70 -0.27 16.49
N LEU A 74 -2.02 -0.25 16.30
CA LEU A 74 -2.79 -1.45 16.00
C LEU A 74 -2.53 -1.89 14.56
N LEU A 75 -2.40 -3.20 14.38
CA LEU A 75 -2.35 -3.85 13.07
C LEU A 75 -3.76 -4.27 12.67
N PHE A 76 -4.07 -4.07 11.39
CA PHE A 76 -5.30 -4.49 10.76
C PHE A 76 -4.98 -5.34 9.54
N THR A 77 -5.75 -6.41 9.31
CA THR A 77 -5.52 -7.26 8.14
C THR A 77 -6.45 -6.87 6.99
N CYS A 78 -5.91 -6.69 5.78
CA CYS A 78 -6.70 -6.45 4.59
C CYS A 78 -6.17 -7.19 3.35
N THR A 79 -6.89 -7.09 2.23
CA THR A 79 -6.38 -7.45 0.90
C THR A 79 -6.19 -6.18 0.09
N LEU A 80 -5.01 -5.99 -0.50
CA LEU A 80 -4.74 -4.93 -1.46
C LEU A 80 -4.80 -5.46 -2.89
N GLN A 81 -5.52 -4.76 -3.75
CA GLN A 81 -5.62 -5.03 -5.17
C GLN A 81 -5.09 -3.84 -5.97
N LEU A 82 -4.15 -4.13 -6.87
CA LEU A 82 -3.58 -3.19 -7.81
C LEU A 82 -3.60 -3.82 -9.21
N ARG A 83 -4.60 -3.44 -10.01
CA ARG A 83 -4.88 -4.07 -11.31
C ARG A 83 -5.02 -5.60 -11.18
N SER A 84 -4.16 -6.38 -11.85
CA SER A 84 -4.11 -7.85 -11.78
C SER A 84 -3.43 -8.38 -10.51
N LEU A 85 -2.72 -7.54 -9.77
CA LEU A 85 -1.99 -7.93 -8.58
C LEU A 85 -2.91 -7.95 -7.36
N ARG A 86 -2.76 -9.00 -6.56
CA ARG A 86 -3.50 -9.19 -5.32
C ARG A 86 -2.56 -9.61 -4.21
N PHE A 87 -2.55 -8.81 -3.14
CA PHE A 87 -1.82 -9.06 -1.91
C PHE A 87 -2.85 -9.37 -0.83
N SER A 88 -3.03 -10.65 -0.53
CA SER A 88 -4.04 -11.12 0.42
C SER A 88 -3.46 -11.19 1.83
N ASN A 89 -4.28 -10.87 2.83
CA ASN A 89 -3.94 -10.97 4.25
C ASN A 89 -2.67 -10.18 4.60
N ILE A 90 -2.56 -8.95 4.11
CA ILE A 90 -1.50 -8.03 4.49
C ILE A 90 -1.88 -7.34 5.78
N ASP A 91 -0.90 -7.13 6.66
CA ASP A 91 -1.07 -6.31 7.85
C ASP A 91 -0.73 -4.86 7.52
N VAL A 92 -1.61 -3.94 7.95
CA VAL A 92 -1.47 -2.51 7.73
C VAL A 92 -1.70 -1.76 9.04
N ILE A 93 -1.14 -0.56 9.13
CA ILE A 93 -1.49 0.38 10.20
C ILE A 93 -2.41 1.47 9.66
N ALA A 94 -3.24 2.04 10.53
CA ALA A 94 -4.06 3.19 10.22
C ALA A 94 -3.43 4.48 10.78
N ALA A 95 -3.44 5.55 10.00
CA ALA A 95 -2.91 6.85 10.40
C ALA A 95 -3.73 8.02 9.82
N SER A 96 -3.48 9.22 10.35
CA SER A 96 -4.03 10.47 9.80
C SER A 96 -3.23 10.88 8.57
N THR A 97 -3.58 10.29 7.43
CA THR A 97 -2.99 10.56 6.12
C THR A 97 -4.08 10.66 5.06
N PRO A 98 -3.96 11.56 4.06
CA PRO A 98 -4.92 11.66 2.96
C PRO A 98 -4.81 10.50 1.95
N HIS A 99 -3.71 9.73 1.97
CA HIS A 99 -3.41 8.70 0.99
C HIS A 99 -2.92 7.41 1.64
N ILE A 100 -3.07 6.30 0.93
CA ILE A 100 -2.43 5.03 1.28
C ILE A 100 -0.93 5.16 0.99
N LEU A 101 -0.08 4.59 1.83
CA LEU A 101 1.35 4.45 1.60
C LEU A 101 1.66 2.96 1.45
N ILE A 102 2.15 2.55 0.27
CA ILE A 102 2.60 1.17 0.05
C ILE A 102 4.06 1.11 0.49
N GLY A 103 4.29 0.40 1.59
CA GLY A 103 5.59 0.24 2.23
C GLY A 103 6.37 -0.98 1.76
N LEU A 104 7.55 -1.18 2.36
CA LEU A 104 8.49 -2.24 2.03
C LEU A 104 7.90 -3.65 2.20
N ASP A 105 6.98 -3.85 3.15
CA ASP A 105 6.19 -5.06 3.34
C ASP A 105 5.58 -5.60 2.03
N ILE A 106 5.03 -4.71 1.19
CA ILE A 106 4.50 -5.06 -0.12
C ILE A 106 5.54 -4.83 -1.22
N LEU A 107 6.29 -3.72 -1.20
CA LEU A 107 7.23 -3.37 -2.27
C LEU A 107 8.32 -4.42 -2.47
N ASN A 108 8.79 -5.08 -1.41
CA ASN A 108 9.80 -6.14 -1.49
C ASN A 108 9.30 -7.40 -2.22
N THR A 109 7.99 -7.54 -2.42
CA THR A 109 7.40 -8.63 -3.21
C THR A 109 7.37 -8.33 -4.72
N MET A 110 7.64 -7.08 -5.10
CA MET A 110 7.55 -6.59 -6.47
C MET A 110 8.94 -6.26 -7.04
N HIS A 111 9.06 -6.29 -8.37
CA HIS A 111 10.14 -5.58 -9.04
C HIS A 111 9.56 -4.29 -9.60
N ILE A 112 10.06 -3.15 -9.11
CA ILE A 112 9.59 -1.82 -9.51
C ILE A 112 10.76 -1.08 -10.16
N CYS A 113 10.55 -0.56 -11.37
CA CYS A 113 11.51 0.26 -12.08
C CYS A 113 10.95 1.68 -12.23
N MET A 114 11.66 2.69 -11.75
CA MET A 114 11.24 4.10 -11.80
C MET A 114 12.01 4.86 -12.89
N ASP A 115 11.29 5.53 -13.79
CA ASP A 115 11.82 6.46 -14.79
C ASP A 115 11.37 7.89 -14.43
N GLY A 116 12.22 8.58 -13.67
CA GLY A 116 11.95 9.95 -13.25
C GLY A 116 11.92 10.96 -14.41
N LYS A 117 12.66 10.72 -15.51
CA LYS A 117 12.65 11.62 -16.67
C LYS A 117 11.31 11.57 -17.39
N LYS A 118 10.71 10.38 -17.49
CA LYS A 118 9.39 10.19 -18.09
C LYS A 118 8.24 10.33 -17.10
N LYS A 119 8.52 10.50 -15.80
CA LYS A 119 7.54 10.47 -14.71
C LYS A 119 6.66 9.22 -14.78
N GLN A 120 7.28 8.05 -14.97
CA GLN A 120 6.62 6.76 -15.12
C GLN A 120 7.34 5.70 -14.31
N PHE A 121 6.62 4.68 -13.87
CA PHE A 121 7.22 3.50 -13.28
C PHE A 121 6.64 2.22 -13.88
N GLU A 122 7.37 1.13 -13.73
CA GLU A 122 6.96 -0.18 -14.16
C GLU A 122 6.94 -1.14 -12.98
N ILE A 123 5.86 -1.92 -12.86
CA ILE A 123 5.80 -3.11 -12.02
C ILE A 123 6.03 -4.33 -12.89
N ILE A 124 7.10 -5.07 -12.61
CA ILE A 124 7.50 -6.29 -13.29
C ILE A 124 7.01 -7.47 -12.45
N GLU A 125 6.07 -8.24 -12.99
CA GLU A 125 5.59 -9.47 -12.35
C GLU A 125 6.72 -10.51 -12.34
N LYS A 126 7.19 -10.91 -11.15
CA LYS A 126 8.00 -12.12 -11.03
C LYS A 126 7.09 -13.33 -11.28
N ARG A 127 7.26 -13.99 -12.42
CA ARG A 127 6.73 -15.34 -12.63
C ARG A 127 7.29 -16.23 -11.50
N LYS A 128 6.42 -16.87 -10.72
CA LYS A 128 6.85 -17.89 -9.75
C LYS A 128 7.68 -18.92 -10.52
N ARG A 129 8.97 -19.08 -10.17
CA ARG A 129 9.75 -20.22 -10.63
C ARG A 129 9.01 -21.47 -10.14
N LYS A 130 8.56 -22.33 -11.07
CA LYS A 130 8.15 -23.70 -10.72
C LYS A 130 9.32 -24.33 -10.00
N ARG A 131 9.17 -24.62 -8.70
CA ARG A 131 10.08 -25.53 -8.01
C ARG A 131 9.98 -26.86 -8.77
N ARG A 132 11.11 -27.28 -9.36
CA ARG A 132 11.28 -28.64 -9.88
C ARG A 132 11.40 -29.60 -8.71
#